data_AF-A0A7J3J5J4-F1
#
_entry.id   AF-A0A7J3J5J4-F1
#
_cell.length_a   1.000
_cell.length_b   1.000
_cell.length_c   1.000
_cell.angle_alpha   90.00
_cell.angle_beta   90.00
_cell.angle_gamma   90.00
#
_symmetry.space_group_name_H-M   'P 1'
#
loop_
_entity.id
_entity.type
_entity.pdbx_description
1 polymer ?
#
loop_
_entity_poly.entity_id
_entity_poly.type
_entity_poly.pdbx_seq_one_letter_code
_entity_poly.pdbx_strand_id
1 'polypeptide(L)'
;MPQNLNQIYLVELERLRQHEEVDPNHLNTLTQQIASDKVLKYAIVADFKTKVILDGEHRYNALKNLGCKRIPVVYVDYESPNIEVQAWRDNYHLTKRDIIEAALTGKLFPPKTSKHVIRNSDVPIHISSLEKKVDVPLEILKSDLKFIPLRNIRTAMHTNLKESLSVYARFLKTETVDLPLILDKKTKVLLDGYEAFQALDLLSAEKTPAFLININKVEIKTTEKLTKEAILDAGLKGEKLPPKSFTLLTEHVRINVPLKRLLKPEKPSKKVLKVYNSSLELLYEGWPTPLVKLNSLSTNGRSVWAKLECYNPFSNSVKDRIAWYMVKEAVEKGDFKHFLYEATSTNTGIALASIANILGAKTRLYVPMTVQKVSDIYLKVLGAEVVRLPVGLTVEALSQVDMEAKAQGAAHLNQFENDANFKVHLKHTAREIDQQLTSVGLKPTHIIGGIGTSGHMSAISIYFKAKYGDNVKIIGVQPAPNEVIPGIRRVETGMKWIHWTKFDEIVDVKQSEAAEAVTKIARKEGLLIGLSSGAVVHAFQKVAGEEGVYVLVFPDSGYKYAEQFERHIVNTETREST
;
A
#
# COMPACT_ATOMS: atom_id res chain seq x y z
N MET A 1 -14.28 -7.98 -15.47
CA MET A 1 -14.20 -7.38 -16.82
C MET A 1 -12.97 -6.49 -16.89
N PRO A 2 -12.32 -6.31 -18.05
CA PRO A 2 -11.19 -5.37 -18.18
C PRO A 2 -11.69 -3.95 -17.86
N GLN A 3 -10.98 -3.23 -16.98
CA GLN A 3 -11.37 -1.88 -16.56
C GLN A 3 -10.90 -0.79 -17.53
N ASN A 4 -9.98 -1.13 -18.44
CA ASN A 4 -9.46 -0.25 -19.48
C ASN A 4 -9.19 -1.06 -20.76
N LEU A 5 -9.87 -0.73 -21.85
CA LEU A 5 -9.77 -1.44 -23.14
C LEU A 5 -8.42 -1.20 -23.85
N ASN A 6 -7.72 -0.12 -23.53
CA ASN A 6 -6.41 0.18 -24.12
C ASN A 6 -5.23 -0.54 -23.44
N GLN A 7 -5.49 -1.45 -22.49
CA GLN A 7 -4.44 -2.23 -21.83
C GLN A 7 -4.30 -3.64 -22.41
N ILE A 8 -3.12 -4.23 -22.20
CA ILE A 8 -2.78 -5.57 -22.67
C ILE A 8 -3.04 -6.55 -21.53
N TYR A 9 -3.96 -7.49 -21.74
CA TYR A 9 -4.31 -8.51 -20.77
C TYR A 9 -3.75 -9.85 -21.20
N LEU A 10 -3.19 -10.60 -20.25
CA LEU A 10 -2.79 -11.97 -20.49
C LEU A 10 -4.00 -12.89 -20.27
N VAL A 11 -4.47 -13.53 -21.34
CA VAL A 11 -5.72 -14.29 -21.38
C VAL A 11 -5.42 -15.75 -21.70
N GLU A 12 -6.16 -16.68 -21.09
CA GLU A 12 -6.08 -18.11 -21.44
C GLU A 12 -6.61 -18.34 -22.85
N LEU A 13 -5.87 -19.09 -23.68
CA LEU A 13 -6.22 -19.34 -25.08
C LEU A 13 -7.63 -19.94 -25.20
N GLU A 14 -8.00 -20.84 -24.28
CA GLU A 14 -9.32 -21.49 -24.25
C GLU A 14 -10.49 -20.53 -24.02
N ARG A 15 -10.23 -19.30 -23.54
CA ARG A 15 -11.26 -18.28 -23.33
C ARG A 15 -11.56 -17.46 -24.58
N LEU A 16 -10.71 -17.54 -25.59
CA LEU A 16 -10.87 -16.83 -26.85
C LEU A 16 -11.58 -17.70 -27.86
N ARG A 17 -12.28 -17.06 -28.79
CA ARG A 17 -13.05 -17.74 -29.83
C ARG A 17 -12.51 -17.31 -31.19
N GLN A 18 -12.19 -18.31 -32.00
CA GLN A 18 -11.82 -18.12 -33.40
C GLN A 18 -13.09 -18.04 -34.24
N HIS A 19 -13.10 -17.23 -35.29
CA HIS A 19 -14.15 -17.23 -36.31
C HIS A 19 -13.62 -17.60 -37.69
N GLU A 20 -12.29 -17.70 -37.86
CA GLU A 20 -11.65 -17.95 -39.14
C GLU A 20 -10.61 -19.08 -39.03
N GLU A 21 -10.42 -19.83 -40.11
CA GLU A 21 -9.30 -20.76 -40.25
C GLU A 21 -7.99 -20.01 -40.52
N VAL A 22 -6.86 -20.68 -40.29
CA VAL A 22 -5.52 -20.13 -40.54
C VAL A 22 -4.87 -20.78 -41.75
N ASP A 23 -4.09 -20.00 -42.49
CA ASP A 23 -3.27 -20.53 -43.59
C ASP A 23 -2.17 -21.45 -43.03
N PRO A 24 -2.10 -22.75 -43.42
CA PRO A 24 -1.15 -23.69 -42.84
C PRO A 24 0.32 -23.32 -43.04
N ASN A 25 0.68 -22.73 -44.18
CA ASN A 25 2.06 -22.37 -44.51
C ASN A 25 2.53 -21.17 -43.68
N HIS A 26 1.67 -20.15 -43.56
CA HIS A 26 1.90 -19.00 -42.69
C HIS A 26 2.00 -19.46 -41.23
N LEU A 27 1.06 -20.29 -40.77
CA LEU A 27 1.05 -20.81 -39.41
C LEU A 27 2.37 -21.51 -39.08
N ASN A 28 2.87 -22.39 -39.96
CA ASN A 28 4.13 -23.10 -39.72
C ASN A 28 5.32 -22.13 -39.64
N THR A 29 5.43 -21.20 -40.58
CA THR A 29 6.50 -20.17 -40.59
C THR A 29 6.48 -19.33 -39.31
N LEU A 30 5.30 -18.83 -38.93
CA LEU A 30 5.14 -18.02 -37.73
C LEU A 30 5.43 -18.81 -36.44
N THR A 31 5.03 -20.08 -36.40
CA THR A 31 5.32 -20.99 -35.26
C THR A 31 6.82 -21.15 -35.07
N GLN A 32 7.56 -21.40 -36.16
CA GLN A 32 9.03 -21.52 -36.13
C GLN A 32 9.70 -20.20 -35.73
N GLN A 33 9.22 -19.08 -36.27
CA GLN A 33 9.74 -17.76 -35.92
C GLN A 33 9.57 -17.45 -34.42
N ILE A 34 8.36 -17.64 -33.88
CA ILE A 34 8.10 -17.41 -32.45
C ILE A 34 8.93 -18.36 -31.58
N ALA A 35 9.10 -19.62 -31.99
CA ALA A 35 9.95 -20.58 -31.27
C ALA A 35 11.42 -20.16 -31.23
N SER A 36 11.95 -19.65 -32.35
CA SER A 36 13.31 -19.14 -32.47
C SER A 36 13.52 -17.87 -31.66
N ASP A 37 12.59 -16.92 -31.77
CA ASP A 37 12.63 -15.65 -31.04
C ASP A 37 12.43 -15.85 -29.52
N LYS A 38 11.82 -16.96 -29.09
CA LYS A 38 11.45 -17.28 -27.70
C LYS A 38 10.51 -16.27 -27.03
N VAL A 39 10.03 -15.29 -27.77
CA VAL A 39 9.09 -14.25 -27.33
C VAL A 39 7.96 -14.11 -28.35
N LEU A 40 6.77 -13.76 -27.87
CA LEU A 40 5.72 -13.23 -28.74
C LEU A 40 5.88 -11.71 -28.82
N LYS A 41 6.16 -11.19 -30.02
CA LYS A 41 6.44 -9.77 -30.24
C LYS A 41 5.22 -8.86 -30.12
N TYR A 42 4.04 -9.32 -30.54
CA TYR A 42 2.83 -8.48 -30.63
C TYR A 42 1.61 -9.17 -30.02
N ALA A 43 0.80 -8.41 -29.29
CA ALA A 43 -0.51 -8.84 -28.80
C ALA A 43 -1.51 -9.03 -29.94
N ILE A 44 -2.54 -9.84 -29.71
CA ILE A 44 -3.68 -9.98 -30.61
C ILE A 44 -4.78 -8.99 -30.23
N VAL A 45 -5.76 -8.78 -31.12
CA VAL A 45 -6.94 -7.95 -30.84
C VAL A 45 -8.16 -8.84 -30.71
N ALA A 46 -8.94 -8.68 -29.64
CA ALA A 46 -10.17 -9.44 -29.45
C ALA A 46 -11.29 -8.57 -28.88
N ASP A 47 -12.53 -9.01 -29.07
CA ASP A 47 -13.69 -8.37 -28.46
C ASP A 47 -13.74 -8.62 -26.95
N PHE A 48 -14.03 -7.59 -26.17
CA PHE A 48 -14.06 -7.72 -24.71
C PHE A 48 -15.28 -8.48 -24.20
N LYS A 49 -16.41 -8.47 -24.92
CA LYS A 49 -17.67 -9.11 -24.52
C LYS A 49 -17.67 -10.59 -24.92
N THR A 50 -17.59 -10.86 -26.21
CA THR A 50 -17.76 -12.18 -26.84
C THR A 50 -16.48 -13.00 -26.86
N LYS A 51 -15.32 -12.36 -26.67
CA LYS A 51 -13.97 -12.97 -26.75
C LYS A 51 -13.58 -13.47 -28.13
N VAL A 52 -14.27 -13.01 -29.17
CA VAL A 52 -13.91 -13.26 -30.56
C VAL A 52 -12.60 -12.58 -30.91
N ILE A 53 -11.70 -13.31 -31.55
CA ILE A 53 -10.42 -12.78 -32.06
C ILE A 53 -10.73 -11.96 -33.32
N LEU A 54 -10.35 -10.69 -33.34
CA LEU A 54 -10.58 -9.81 -34.48
C LEU A 54 -9.35 -9.69 -35.38
N ASP A 55 -8.17 -9.81 -34.78
CA ASP A 55 -6.90 -9.98 -35.45
C ASP A 55 -5.99 -10.89 -34.62
N GLY A 56 -5.26 -11.80 -35.29
CA GLY A 56 -4.22 -12.60 -34.65
C GLY A 56 -4.50 -14.10 -34.57
N GLU A 57 -5.45 -14.61 -35.35
CA GLU A 57 -5.77 -16.05 -35.54
C GLU A 57 -4.48 -16.91 -35.72
N HIS A 58 -3.55 -16.49 -36.57
CA HIS A 58 -2.29 -17.21 -36.79
C HIS A 58 -1.41 -17.25 -35.53
N ARG A 59 -1.31 -16.15 -34.78
CA ARG A 59 -0.56 -16.09 -33.51
C ARG A 59 -1.21 -16.97 -32.44
N TYR A 60 -2.53 -16.96 -32.36
CA TYR A 60 -3.31 -17.82 -31.47
C TYR A 60 -2.97 -19.31 -31.71
N ASN A 61 -3.07 -19.75 -32.97
CA ASN A 61 -2.79 -21.13 -33.34
C ASN A 61 -1.31 -21.49 -33.21
N ALA A 62 -0.39 -20.58 -33.54
CA ALA A 62 1.05 -20.80 -33.37
C ALA A 62 1.39 -21.02 -31.89
N LEU A 63 0.85 -20.21 -30.98
CA LEU A 63 1.05 -20.39 -29.54
C LEU A 63 0.43 -21.69 -29.02
N LYS A 64 -0.74 -22.09 -29.53
CA LYS A 64 -1.35 -23.38 -29.22
C LYS A 64 -0.45 -24.55 -29.65
N ASN A 65 0.11 -24.51 -30.86
CA ASN A 65 1.08 -25.50 -31.36
C ASN A 65 2.36 -25.55 -30.51
N LEU A 66 2.80 -24.40 -29.98
CA LEU A 66 3.96 -24.32 -29.08
C LEU A 66 3.67 -24.77 -27.64
N GLY A 67 2.43 -25.20 -27.34
CA GLY A 67 2.00 -25.62 -26.01
C GLY A 67 1.86 -24.46 -25.01
N CYS A 68 1.69 -23.23 -25.49
CA CYS A 68 1.38 -22.11 -24.64
C CYS A 68 -0.07 -22.21 -24.15
N LYS A 69 -0.35 -21.63 -22.99
CA LYS A 69 -1.69 -21.61 -22.38
C LYS A 69 -2.34 -20.25 -22.47
N ARG A 70 -1.55 -19.20 -22.67
CA ARG A 70 -2.00 -17.80 -22.61
C ARG A 70 -1.48 -17.01 -23.80
N ILE A 71 -2.17 -15.91 -24.10
CA ILE A 71 -1.81 -14.94 -25.13
C ILE A 71 -2.12 -13.51 -24.64
N PRO A 72 -1.24 -12.52 -24.91
CA PRO A 72 -1.53 -11.12 -24.67
C PRO A 72 -2.58 -10.60 -25.65
N VAL A 73 -3.60 -9.92 -25.12
CA VAL A 73 -4.78 -9.45 -25.86
C VAL A 73 -5.00 -7.97 -25.57
N VAL A 74 -5.17 -7.18 -26.63
CA VAL A 74 -5.78 -5.86 -26.58
C VAL A 74 -7.27 -6.02 -26.80
N TYR A 75 -8.08 -5.56 -25.85
CA TYR A 75 -9.52 -5.70 -25.92
C TYR A 75 -10.16 -4.47 -26.58
N VAL A 76 -11.12 -4.68 -27.47
CA VAL A 76 -11.94 -3.61 -28.06
C VAL A 76 -13.42 -3.89 -27.86
N ASP A 77 -14.26 -2.86 -27.95
CA ASP A 77 -15.70 -3.03 -28.08
C ASP A 77 -16.05 -3.27 -29.54
N TYR A 78 -16.20 -4.54 -29.94
CA TYR A 78 -16.47 -4.86 -31.34
C TYR A 78 -17.81 -4.31 -31.82
N GLU A 79 -18.78 -4.12 -30.92
CA GLU A 79 -20.07 -3.52 -31.25
C GLU A 79 -19.98 -2.01 -31.51
N SER A 80 -18.86 -1.36 -31.16
CA SER A 80 -18.64 0.05 -31.43
C SER A 80 -18.91 0.38 -32.90
N PRO A 81 -19.66 1.45 -33.21
CA PRO A 81 -19.94 1.85 -34.59
C PRO A 81 -18.66 2.21 -35.37
N ASN A 82 -17.58 2.53 -34.66
CA ASN A 82 -16.30 2.90 -35.28
C ASN A 82 -15.52 1.69 -35.80
N ILE A 83 -15.92 0.46 -35.45
CA ILE A 83 -15.33 -0.76 -35.99
C ILE A 83 -16.28 -1.31 -37.05
N GLU A 84 -15.76 -1.63 -38.23
CA GLU A 84 -16.51 -2.28 -39.30
C GLU A 84 -15.86 -3.61 -39.67
N VAL A 85 -16.67 -4.52 -40.20
CA VAL A 85 -16.19 -5.73 -40.86
C VAL A 85 -16.43 -5.61 -42.35
N GLN A 86 -15.42 -5.96 -43.11
CA GLN A 86 -15.43 -6.05 -44.56
C GLN A 86 -14.98 -7.46 -44.95
N ALA A 87 -15.32 -7.90 -46.15
CA ALA A 87 -14.74 -9.11 -46.70
C ALA A 87 -13.42 -8.80 -47.42
N TRP A 88 -12.46 -9.73 -47.38
CA TRP A 88 -11.26 -9.64 -48.21
C TRP A 88 -11.51 -10.00 -49.68
N ARG A 89 -12.62 -10.70 -49.95
CA ARG A 89 -13.01 -11.19 -51.27
C ARG A 89 -14.39 -10.63 -51.60
N ASP A 90 -14.58 -10.15 -52.83
CA ASP A 90 -15.82 -9.47 -53.26
C ASP A 90 -17.09 -10.32 -53.16
N ASN A 91 -16.94 -11.64 -53.02
CA ASN A 91 -18.05 -12.60 -53.01
C ASN A 91 -18.69 -12.82 -51.62
N TYR A 92 -18.24 -12.10 -50.58
CA TYR A 92 -18.77 -12.23 -49.22
C TYR A 92 -19.37 -10.91 -48.74
N HIS A 93 -20.61 -10.97 -48.26
CA HIS A 93 -21.19 -9.93 -47.41
C HIS A 93 -21.14 -10.41 -45.96
N LEU A 94 -20.32 -9.77 -45.15
CA LEU A 94 -20.14 -10.12 -43.74
C LEU A 94 -20.71 -9.03 -42.85
N THR A 95 -21.44 -9.43 -41.83
CA THR A 95 -21.84 -8.57 -40.73
C THR A 95 -21.09 -8.96 -39.45
N LYS A 96 -21.02 -8.05 -38.48
CA LYS A 96 -20.44 -8.38 -37.16
C LYS A 96 -21.13 -9.56 -36.49
N ARG A 97 -22.45 -9.71 -36.75
CA ARG A 97 -23.24 -10.82 -36.22
C ARG A 97 -22.77 -12.15 -36.78
N ASP A 98 -22.47 -12.22 -38.08
CA ASP A 98 -21.96 -13.43 -38.72
C ASP A 98 -20.61 -13.86 -38.11
N ILE A 99 -19.73 -12.88 -37.85
CA ILE A 99 -18.44 -13.11 -37.18
C ILE A 99 -18.63 -13.67 -35.76
N ILE A 100 -19.52 -13.05 -34.97
CA ILE A 100 -19.82 -13.50 -33.62
C ILE A 100 -20.47 -14.89 -33.65
N GLU A 101 -21.40 -15.15 -34.56
CA GLU A 101 -22.08 -16.43 -34.69
C GLU A 101 -21.11 -17.55 -35.10
N ALA A 102 -20.22 -17.31 -36.07
CA ALA A 102 -19.17 -18.26 -36.45
C ALA A 102 -18.29 -18.62 -35.25
N ALA A 103 -17.88 -17.64 -34.45
CA ALA A 103 -17.10 -17.88 -33.25
C ALA A 103 -17.84 -18.54 -32.09
N LEU A 104 -19.15 -18.30 -31.96
CA LEU A 104 -19.97 -18.96 -30.94
C LEU A 104 -20.28 -20.41 -31.31
N THR A 105 -20.48 -20.69 -32.61
CA THR A 105 -20.84 -22.02 -33.13
C THR A 105 -19.64 -22.89 -33.48
N GLY A 106 -18.46 -22.30 -33.68
CA GLY A 106 -17.24 -22.99 -34.13
C GLY A 106 -17.23 -23.31 -35.64
N LYS A 107 -18.19 -22.78 -36.40
CA LYS A 107 -18.21 -22.89 -37.87
C LYS A 107 -17.29 -21.81 -38.46
N LEU A 108 -16.00 -22.13 -38.57
CA LEU A 108 -14.98 -21.19 -38.99
C LEU A 108 -15.12 -20.84 -40.49
N PHE A 109 -14.88 -19.59 -40.83
CA PHE A 109 -14.73 -19.15 -42.21
C PHE A 109 -13.35 -19.55 -42.78
N PRO A 110 -13.20 -19.69 -44.10
CA PRO A 110 -11.88 -19.93 -44.71
C PRO A 110 -10.87 -18.81 -44.41
N PRO A 111 -9.55 -19.04 -44.55
CA PRO A 111 -8.55 -18.01 -44.28
C PRO A 111 -8.69 -16.78 -45.19
N LYS A 112 -8.45 -15.61 -44.59
CA LYS A 112 -8.64 -14.27 -45.18
C LYS A 112 -10.06 -14.09 -45.74
N THR A 113 -11.06 -14.32 -44.88
CA THR A 113 -12.47 -14.04 -45.21
C THR A 113 -12.90 -12.70 -44.66
N SER A 114 -12.53 -12.42 -43.40
CA SER A 114 -12.92 -11.22 -42.66
C SER A 114 -11.78 -10.20 -42.53
N LYS A 115 -12.11 -8.92 -42.68
CA LYS A 115 -11.22 -7.78 -42.50
C LYS A 115 -11.87 -6.79 -41.55
N HIS A 116 -11.25 -6.56 -40.40
CA HIS A 116 -11.75 -5.62 -39.40
C HIS A 116 -11.04 -4.27 -39.55
N VAL A 117 -11.79 -3.19 -39.62
CA VAL A 117 -11.27 -1.83 -39.82
C VAL A 117 -11.85 -0.84 -38.82
N ILE A 118 -11.13 0.25 -38.55
CA ILE A 118 -11.52 1.34 -37.66
C ILE A 118 -11.76 2.58 -38.52
N ARG A 119 -12.94 3.19 -38.39
CA ARG A 119 -13.32 4.46 -39.01
C ARG A 119 -13.30 5.59 -37.99
N ASN A 120 -12.11 6.16 -37.77
CA ASN A 120 -11.93 7.39 -37.00
C ASN A 120 -11.45 8.58 -37.88
N SER A 121 -11.29 8.37 -39.19
CA SER A 121 -10.84 9.34 -40.21
C SER A 121 -11.36 8.93 -41.60
N ASP A 122 -11.14 9.76 -42.63
CA ASP A 122 -11.61 9.53 -44.01
C ASP A 122 -11.12 8.22 -44.65
N VAL A 123 -10.02 7.64 -44.12
CA VAL A 123 -9.44 6.39 -44.62
C VAL A 123 -9.56 5.30 -43.54
N PRO A 124 -10.29 4.20 -43.79
CA PRO A 124 -10.40 3.09 -42.85
C PRO A 124 -9.03 2.45 -42.57
N ILE A 125 -8.66 2.33 -41.30
CA ILE A 125 -7.39 1.72 -40.87
C ILE A 125 -7.65 0.28 -40.40
N HIS A 126 -6.79 -0.67 -40.75
CA HIS A 126 -6.93 -2.04 -40.28
C HIS A 126 -6.86 -2.13 -38.76
N ILE A 127 -7.64 -3.03 -38.15
CA ILE A 127 -7.69 -3.18 -36.68
C ILE A 127 -6.34 -3.59 -36.07
N SER A 128 -5.45 -4.19 -36.86
CA SER A 128 -4.06 -4.49 -36.46
C SER A 128 -3.27 -3.26 -36.05
N SER A 129 -3.68 -2.05 -36.44
CA SER A 129 -3.13 -0.79 -35.92
C SER A 129 -3.25 -0.63 -34.40
N LEU A 130 -4.17 -1.36 -33.76
CA LEU A 130 -4.31 -1.41 -32.30
C LEU A 130 -3.41 -2.44 -31.64
N GLU A 131 -2.73 -3.28 -32.42
CA GLU A 131 -1.77 -4.21 -31.86
C GLU A 131 -0.65 -3.47 -31.16
N LYS A 132 -0.26 -4.02 -30.02
CA LYS A 132 0.80 -3.47 -29.21
C LYS A 132 1.96 -4.44 -29.23
N LYS A 133 3.17 -3.89 -29.40
CA LYS A 133 4.39 -4.64 -29.15
C LYS A 133 4.45 -4.98 -27.66
N VAL A 134 4.80 -6.22 -27.34
CA VAL A 134 4.77 -6.76 -25.97
C VAL A 134 6.01 -7.54 -25.58
N ASP A 135 6.68 -8.18 -26.54
CA ASP A 135 7.89 -8.99 -26.32
C ASP A 135 7.76 -9.99 -25.14
N VAL A 136 6.61 -10.68 -25.00
CA VAL A 136 6.35 -11.57 -23.86
C VAL A 136 7.06 -12.91 -24.04
N PRO A 137 7.92 -13.34 -23.09
CA PRO A 137 8.59 -14.64 -23.17
C PRO A 137 7.63 -15.83 -23.22
N LEU A 138 7.94 -16.81 -24.09
CA LEU A 138 7.18 -18.07 -24.18
C LEU A 138 7.09 -18.82 -22.85
N GLU A 139 8.12 -18.71 -21.99
CA GLU A 139 8.12 -19.32 -20.67
C GLU A 139 6.97 -18.78 -19.79
N ILE A 140 6.62 -17.50 -19.92
CA ILE A 140 5.46 -16.89 -19.24
C ILE A 140 4.16 -17.42 -19.86
N LEU A 141 4.06 -17.44 -21.19
CA LEU A 141 2.86 -17.88 -21.91
C LEU A 141 2.54 -19.36 -21.66
N LYS A 142 3.57 -20.18 -21.38
CA LYS A 142 3.46 -21.58 -20.99
C LYS A 142 3.19 -21.80 -19.49
N SER A 143 3.60 -20.85 -18.63
CA SER A 143 3.44 -20.96 -17.18
C SER A 143 1.98 -20.78 -16.76
N ASP A 144 1.55 -21.56 -15.76
CA ASP A 144 0.32 -21.32 -15.03
C ASP A 144 0.44 -20.11 -14.10
N LEU A 145 -0.66 -19.36 -13.96
CA LEU A 145 -0.78 -18.34 -12.92
C LEU A 145 -1.03 -19.03 -11.58
N LYS A 146 -0.07 -18.95 -10.66
CA LYS A 146 -0.15 -19.57 -9.33
C LYS A 146 -0.34 -18.52 -8.25
N PHE A 147 -0.93 -18.93 -7.13
CA PHE A 147 -1.04 -18.08 -5.94
C PHE A 147 0.04 -18.47 -4.94
N ILE A 148 1.07 -17.64 -4.83
CA ILE A 148 2.27 -17.92 -4.01
C ILE A 148 2.17 -17.12 -2.70
N PRO A 149 2.38 -17.74 -1.52
CA PRO A 149 2.46 -17.00 -0.27
C PRO A 149 3.55 -15.92 -0.33
N LEU A 150 3.24 -14.67 0.06
CA LEU A 150 4.21 -13.56 -0.02
C LEU A 150 5.48 -13.87 0.78
N ARG A 151 5.34 -14.48 1.96
CA ARG A 151 6.45 -14.90 2.84
C ARG A 151 7.45 -15.87 2.19
N ASN A 152 7.06 -16.54 1.11
CA ASN A 152 7.93 -17.49 0.39
C ASN A 152 8.73 -16.82 -0.74
N ILE A 153 8.49 -15.53 -1.02
CA ILE A 153 9.11 -14.79 -2.11
C ILE A 153 10.39 -14.12 -1.61
N ARG A 154 11.44 -14.19 -2.41
CA ARG A 154 12.75 -13.61 -2.10
C ARG A 154 13.03 -12.46 -3.07
N THR A 155 13.32 -11.27 -2.56
CA THR A 155 13.64 -10.12 -3.42
C THR A 155 15.13 -10.04 -3.69
N ALA A 156 15.57 -9.78 -4.92
CA ALA A 156 16.99 -9.56 -5.21
C ALA A 156 17.38 -8.08 -5.15
N MET A 157 16.43 -7.15 -5.30
CA MET A 157 16.65 -5.70 -5.28
C MET A 157 15.91 -5.01 -4.13
N HIS A 158 16.41 -3.83 -3.75
CA HIS A 158 15.62 -2.87 -2.98
C HIS A 158 14.50 -2.27 -3.82
N THR A 159 13.34 -2.04 -3.21
CA THR A 159 12.20 -1.36 -3.85
C THR A 159 12.04 0.03 -3.27
N ASN A 160 11.84 1.02 -4.14
CA ASN A 160 11.49 2.36 -3.69
C ASN A 160 10.03 2.36 -3.23
N LEU A 161 9.81 2.67 -1.95
CA LEU A 161 8.48 2.72 -1.36
C LEU A 161 7.56 3.69 -2.11
N LYS A 162 8.05 4.87 -2.49
CA LYS A 162 7.29 5.90 -3.19
C LYS A 162 6.80 5.43 -4.57
N GLU A 163 7.64 4.71 -5.32
CA GLU A 163 7.26 4.15 -6.63
C GLU A 163 6.13 3.12 -6.47
N SER A 164 6.14 2.36 -5.37
CA SER A 164 5.13 1.32 -5.07
C SER A 164 3.77 1.89 -4.67
N LEU A 165 3.71 3.13 -4.17
CA LEU A 165 2.45 3.75 -3.74
C LEU A 165 1.45 3.93 -4.89
N SER A 166 1.93 4.14 -6.12
CA SER A 166 1.07 4.24 -7.30
C SER A 166 0.34 2.93 -7.60
N VAL A 167 1.05 1.80 -7.49
CA VAL A 167 0.51 0.45 -7.68
C VAL A 167 -0.43 0.08 -6.52
N TYR A 168 -0.03 0.41 -5.28
CA TYR A 168 -0.86 0.28 -4.09
C TYR A 168 -2.20 1.00 -4.25
N ALA A 169 -2.15 2.30 -4.61
CA ALA A 169 -3.34 3.12 -4.78
C ALA A 169 -4.25 2.58 -5.88
N ARG A 170 -3.66 2.12 -7.00
CA ARG A 170 -4.41 1.48 -8.08
C ARG A 170 -5.12 0.22 -7.60
N PHE A 171 -4.43 -0.70 -6.93
CA PHE A 171 -5.04 -1.94 -6.43
C PHE A 171 -6.14 -1.69 -5.41
N LEU A 172 -5.95 -0.70 -4.53
CA LEU A 172 -6.95 -0.34 -3.53
C LEU A 172 -8.19 0.29 -4.18
N LYS A 173 -8.00 1.19 -5.15
CA LYS A 173 -9.10 1.88 -5.86
C LYS A 173 -9.93 0.92 -6.72
N THR A 174 -9.26 0.02 -7.43
CA THR A 174 -9.92 -0.90 -8.37
C THR A 174 -10.43 -2.18 -7.70
N GLU A 175 -10.02 -2.43 -6.45
CA GLU A 175 -10.19 -3.69 -5.73
C GLU A 175 -9.68 -4.92 -6.51
N THR A 176 -8.74 -4.71 -7.43
CA THR A 176 -8.17 -5.74 -8.29
C THR A 176 -6.66 -5.62 -8.37
N VAL A 177 -6.01 -6.77 -8.42
CA VAL A 177 -4.59 -6.91 -8.66
C VAL A 177 -4.42 -7.21 -10.13
N ASP A 178 -3.82 -6.23 -10.82
CA ASP A 178 -3.65 -6.24 -12.28
C ASP A 178 -2.21 -6.52 -12.73
N LEU A 179 -1.23 -6.53 -11.82
CA LEU A 179 0.15 -6.90 -12.11
C LEU A 179 0.48 -8.25 -11.46
N PRO A 180 0.78 -9.29 -12.25
CA PRO A 180 1.34 -10.53 -11.72
C PRO A 180 2.80 -10.33 -11.33
N LEU A 181 3.30 -11.16 -10.41
CA LEU A 181 4.73 -11.27 -10.19
C LEU A 181 5.36 -12.29 -11.13
N ILE A 182 6.64 -12.11 -11.45
CA ILE A 182 7.41 -13.12 -12.17
C ILE A 182 8.51 -13.62 -11.24
N LEU A 183 8.48 -14.92 -10.95
CA LEU A 183 9.41 -15.56 -10.01
C LEU A 183 10.22 -16.63 -10.71
N ASP A 184 11.48 -16.80 -10.29
CA ASP A 184 12.23 -18.00 -10.63
C ASP A 184 11.55 -19.23 -10.03
N LYS A 185 11.37 -20.25 -10.86
CA LYS A 185 10.60 -21.45 -10.54
C LYS A 185 11.21 -22.23 -9.37
N LYS A 186 12.55 -22.30 -9.28
CA LYS A 186 13.26 -23.10 -8.29
C LYS A 186 13.42 -22.35 -6.97
N THR A 187 13.88 -21.11 -7.04
CA THR A 187 14.33 -20.33 -5.87
C THR A 187 13.25 -19.40 -5.29
N LYS A 188 12.19 -19.10 -6.07
CA LYS A 188 11.18 -18.07 -5.76
C LYS A 188 11.76 -16.66 -5.64
N VAL A 189 12.93 -16.43 -6.22
CA VAL A 189 13.48 -15.09 -6.37
C VAL A 189 12.61 -14.28 -7.32
N LEU A 190 12.26 -13.06 -6.91
CA LEU A 190 11.48 -12.11 -7.68
C LEU A 190 12.31 -11.59 -8.84
N LEU A 191 11.82 -11.82 -10.06
CA LEU A 191 12.47 -11.39 -11.30
C LEU A 191 11.81 -10.13 -11.87
N ASP A 192 10.51 -9.95 -11.65
CA ASP A 192 9.77 -8.75 -12.06
C ASP A 192 8.52 -8.54 -11.19
N GLY A 193 8.05 -7.29 -11.11
CA GLY A 193 6.89 -6.88 -10.33
C GLY A 193 7.22 -6.43 -8.90
N TYR A 194 8.38 -5.81 -8.68
CA TYR A 194 8.84 -5.36 -7.36
C TYR A 194 7.87 -4.40 -6.68
N GLU A 195 7.33 -3.43 -7.41
CA GLU A 195 6.34 -2.47 -6.93
C GLU A 195 5.01 -3.15 -6.59
N ALA A 196 4.60 -4.15 -7.38
CA ALA A 196 3.41 -4.94 -7.11
C ALA A 196 3.60 -5.81 -5.86
N PHE A 197 4.77 -6.42 -5.68
CA PHE A 197 5.11 -7.17 -4.47
C PHE A 197 5.02 -6.27 -3.23
N GLN A 198 5.68 -5.10 -3.27
CA GLN A 198 5.66 -4.14 -2.16
C GLN A 198 4.25 -3.60 -1.88
N ALA A 199 3.46 -3.32 -2.92
CA ALA A 199 2.07 -2.89 -2.78
C ALA A 199 1.20 -3.97 -2.12
N LEU A 200 1.35 -5.24 -2.52
CA LEU A 200 0.61 -6.36 -1.94
C LEU A 200 1.01 -6.62 -0.49
N ASP A 201 2.29 -6.47 -0.16
CA ASP A 201 2.78 -6.52 1.21
C ASP A 201 2.12 -5.41 2.06
N LEU A 202 2.06 -4.17 1.56
CA LEU A 202 1.38 -3.04 2.21
C LEU A 202 -0.13 -3.23 2.37
N LEU A 203 -0.77 -3.97 1.47
CA LEU A 203 -2.18 -4.37 1.61
C LEU A 203 -2.37 -5.55 2.59
N SER A 204 -1.27 -6.11 3.11
CA SER A 204 -1.23 -7.35 3.89
C SER A 204 -1.85 -8.55 3.16
N ALA A 205 -1.57 -8.67 1.86
CA ALA A 205 -1.92 -9.87 1.12
C ALA A 205 -1.14 -11.08 1.68
N GLU A 206 -1.83 -12.20 1.86
CA GLU A 206 -1.21 -13.46 2.29
C GLU A 206 -0.49 -14.13 1.12
N LYS A 207 -1.05 -14.00 -0.09
CA LYS A 207 -0.56 -14.60 -1.33
C LYS A 207 -0.68 -13.66 -2.50
N THR A 208 0.04 -13.94 -3.57
CA THR A 208 0.09 -13.11 -4.79
C THR A 208 -0.02 -13.97 -6.05
N PRO A 209 -0.71 -13.49 -7.09
CA PRO A 209 -0.68 -14.12 -8.40
C PRO A 209 0.70 -13.97 -9.03
N ALA A 210 1.33 -15.09 -9.39
CA ALA A 210 2.67 -15.12 -9.94
C ALA A 210 2.84 -16.18 -11.04
N PHE A 211 3.70 -15.86 -12.02
CA PHE A 211 4.23 -16.81 -12.98
C PHE A 211 5.55 -17.38 -12.48
N LEU A 212 5.74 -18.69 -12.65
CA LEU A 212 6.96 -19.38 -12.24
C LEU A 212 7.74 -19.78 -13.50
N ILE A 213 8.86 -19.11 -13.75
CA ILE A 213 9.66 -19.29 -14.97
C ILE A 213 11.06 -19.80 -14.65
N ASN A 214 11.72 -20.44 -15.62
CA ASN A 214 13.15 -20.69 -15.51
C ASN A 214 13.93 -19.44 -16.00
N ILE A 215 14.68 -18.80 -15.10
CA ILE A 215 15.48 -17.61 -15.43
C ILE A 215 16.45 -17.83 -16.62
N ASN A 216 16.93 -19.06 -16.81
CA ASN A 216 17.86 -19.39 -17.90
C ASN A 216 17.20 -19.41 -19.28
N LYS A 217 15.86 -19.43 -19.33
CA LYS A 217 15.08 -19.45 -20.58
C LYS A 217 14.53 -18.09 -21.00
N VAL A 218 14.80 -17.04 -20.23
CA VAL A 218 14.35 -15.67 -20.53
C VAL A 218 15.53 -14.71 -20.68
N GLU A 219 15.32 -13.62 -21.41
CA GLU A 219 16.31 -12.56 -21.56
C GLU A 219 16.13 -11.50 -20.48
N ILE A 220 17.25 -11.07 -19.89
CA ILE A 220 17.29 -10.06 -18.83
C ILE A 220 18.26 -8.99 -19.26
N LYS A 221 17.82 -7.73 -19.18
CA LYS A 221 18.69 -6.57 -19.36
C LYS A 221 19.27 -6.19 -18.01
N THR A 222 20.58 -5.97 -17.95
CA THR A 222 21.29 -5.60 -16.71
C THR A 222 21.99 -4.26 -16.90
N THR A 223 22.16 -3.49 -15.82
CA THR A 223 22.85 -2.20 -15.87
C THR A 223 24.39 -2.35 -15.89
N GLU A 224 24.90 -3.50 -15.41
CA GLU A 224 26.33 -3.87 -15.40
C GLU A 224 26.47 -5.38 -15.72
N LYS A 225 27.70 -5.96 -15.66
CA LYS A 225 28.02 -7.40 -15.89
C LYS A 225 27.40 -8.36 -14.85
N LEU A 226 26.14 -8.15 -14.48
CA LEU A 226 25.39 -8.96 -13.54
C LEU A 226 24.97 -10.28 -14.21
N THR A 227 25.39 -11.41 -13.65
CA THR A 227 24.96 -12.72 -14.15
C THR A 227 23.60 -13.11 -13.56
N LYS A 228 22.91 -14.07 -14.18
CA LYS A 228 21.65 -14.61 -13.65
C LYS A 228 21.87 -15.29 -12.30
N GLU A 229 23.02 -15.93 -12.12
CA GLU A 229 23.46 -16.52 -10.87
C GLU A 229 23.60 -15.46 -9.78
N ALA A 230 24.20 -14.30 -10.09
CA ALA A 230 24.32 -13.19 -9.14
C ALA A 230 22.94 -12.63 -8.72
N ILE A 231 21.97 -12.56 -9.64
CA ILE A 231 20.58 -12.17 -9.33
C ILE A 231 19.96 -13.16 -8.34
N LEU A 232 20.08 -14.46 -8.61
CA LEU A 232 19.53 -15.50 -7.73
C LEU A 232 20.22 -15.45 -6.37
N ASP A 233 21.54 -15.34 -6.33
CA ASP A 233 22.33 -15.26 -5.11
C ASP A 233 21.94 -14.05 -4.25
N ALA A 234 21.77 -12.87 -4.84
CA ALA A 234 21.29 -11.67 -4.13
C ALA A 234 19.91 -11.92 -3.47
N GLY A 235 19.02 -12.61 -4.19
CA GLY A 235 17.73 -13.02 -3.64
C GLY A 235 17.84 -14.03 -2.49
N LEU A 236 18.79 -14.97 -2.58
CA LEU A 236 18.96 -16.07 -1.61
C LEU A 236 19.74 -15.65 -0.35
N LYS A 237 20.81 -14.87 -0.52
CA LYS A 237 21.81 -14.50 0.51
C LYS A 237 21.47 -13.20 1.24
N GLY A 238 20.47 -12.44 0.76
CA GLY A 238 19.93 -11.26 1.44
C GLY A 238 20.62 -9.94 1.10
N GLU A 239 21.84 -9.96 0.56
CA GLU A 239 22.51 -8.78 0.01
C GLU A 239 21.75 -8.28 -1.23
N LYS A 240 20.95 -7.23 -1.05
CA LYS A 240 20.10 -6.70 -2.11
C LYS A 240 20.92 -5.85 -3.07
N LEU A 241 20.65 -6.02 -4.35
CA LEU A 241 21.14 -5.17 -5.42
C LEU A 241 20.47 -3.80 -5.36
N PRO A 242 21.12 -2.74 -5.90
CA PRO A 242 20.49 -1.45 -6.10
C PRO A 242 19.17 -1.54 -6.88
N PRO A 243 18.25 -0.57 -6.71
CA PRO A 243 17.04 -0.51 -7.52
C PRO A 243 17.36 -0.48 -9.02
N LYS A 244 16.57 -1.21 -9.83
CA LYS A 244 16.66 -1.25 -11.29
C LYS A 244 18.00 -1.81 -11.84
N SER A 245 18.75 -2.58 -11.05
CA SER A 245 19.97 -3.27 -11.52
C SER A 245 19.72 -4.26 -12.67
N PHE A 246 18.50 -4.80 -12.77
CA PHE A 246 18.09 -5.60 -13.91
C PHE A 246 16.59 -5.44 -14.20
N THR A 247 16.21 -5.71 -15.45
CA THR A 247 14.81 -5.76 -15.89
C THR A 247 14.59 -6.95 -16.82
N LEU A 248 13.43 -7.57 -16.69
CA LEU A 248 12.96 -8.53 -17.69
C LEU A 248 12.51 -7.75 -18.93
N LEU A 249 12.98 -8.13 -20.12
CA LEU A 249 12.60 -7.49 -21.38
C LEU A 249 11.20 -7.95 -21.81
N THR A 250 10.17 -7.42 -21.16
CA THR A 250 8.76 -7.64 -21.49
C THR A 250 7.97 -6.38 -21.15
N GLU A 251 6.98 -6.05 -21.96
CA GLU A 251 5.96 -5.09 -21.53
C GLU A 251 5.13 -5.71 -20.39
N HIS A 252 4.65 -4.85 -19.48
CA HIS A 252 3.86 -5.30 -18.35
C HIS A 252 2.49 -5.81 -18.81
N VAL A 253 2.35 -7.14 -18.85
CA VAL A 253 1.06 -7.80 -19.09
C VAL A 253 0.16 -7.70 -17.85
N ARG A 254 -1.13 -7.45 -18.08
CA ARG A 254 -2.13 -7.32 -17.02
C ARG A 254 -2.87 -8.63 -16.76
N ILE A 255 -3.24 -8.84 -15.50
CA ILE A 255 -4.18 -9.87 -15.05
C ILE A 255 -5.42 -9.23 -14.43
N ASN A 256 -6.38 -10.04 -14.01
CA ASN A 256 -7.55 -9.54 -13.28
C ASN A 256 -7.87 -10.48 -12.12
N VAL A 257 -7.30 -10.20 -10.95
CA VAL A 257 -7.51 -10.99 -9.73
C VAL A 257 -8.14 -10.09 -8.66
N PRO A 258 -9.33 -10.42 -8.13
CA PRO A 258 -9.92 -9.64 -7.04
C PRO A 258 -9.01 -9.60 -5.81
N LEU A 259 -8.75 -8.41 -5.28
CA LEU A 259 -7.84 -8.20 -4.14
C LEU A 259 -8.27 -9.03 -2.93
N LYS A 260 -9.57 -9.11 -2.65
CA LYS A 260 -10.14 -9.92 -1.55
C LYS A 260 -9.73 -11.39 -1.56
N ARG A 261 -9.40 -11.97 -2.73
CA ARG A 261 -8.95 -13.38 -2.84
C ARG A 261 -7.55 -13.59 -2.27
N LEU A 262 -6.77 -12.51 -2.14
CA LEU A 262 -5.37 -12.52 -1.72
C LEU A 262 -5.18 -12.16 -0.25
N LEU A 263 -6.16 -11.49 0.35
CA LEU A 263 -6.13 -11.11 1.77
C LEU A 263 -6.42 -12.33 2.64
N LYS A 264 -5.86 -12.34 3.86
CA LYS A 264 -6.09 -13.38 4.85
C LYS A 264 -7.58 -13.39 5.25
N PRO A 265 -8.28 -14.54 5.21
CA PRO A 265 -9.62 -14.63 5.75
C PRO A 265 -9.58 -14.42 7.27
N GLU A 266 -10.50 -13.61 7.80
CA GLU A 266 -10.61 -13.38 9.24
C GLU A 266 -10.96 -14.70 9.94
N LYS A 267 -10.09 -15.13 10.88
CA LYS A 267 -10.37 -16.28 11.76
C LYS A 267 -10.83 -15.74 13.12
N PRO A 268 -12.11 -15.88 13.47
CA PRO A 268 -12.66 -15.23 14.66
C PRO A 268 -12.34 -15.92 16.00
N SER A 269 -11.97 -17.21 16.06
CA SER A 269 -12.22 -17.99 17.28
C SER A 269 -11.40 -17.63 18.53
N LYS A 270 -10.11 -17.29 18.43
CA LYS A 270 -9.28 -16.94 19.62
C LYS A 270 -9.31 -15.45 20.00
N LYS A 271 -9.53 -14.57 19.01
CA LYS A 271 -9.50 -13.11 19.21
C LYS A 271 -10.70 -12.56 19.98
N VAL A 272 -11.85 -13.22 19.85
CA VAL A 272 -13.10 -12.78 20.51
C VAL A 272 -12.95 -12.72 22.03
N LEU A 273 -12.22 -13.66 22.63
CA LEU A 273 -12.00 -13.71 24.08
C LEU A 273 -10.73 -12.96 24.54
N LYS A 274 -10.01 -12.29 23.63
CA LYS A 274 -8.80 -11.50 23.93
C LYS A 274 -7.72 -12.27 24.72
N VAL A 275 -7.47 -13.52 24.34
CA VAL A 275 -6.42 -14.37 24.93
C VAL A 275 -5.18 -14.35 24.03
N TYR A 276 -4.01 -14.08 24.61
CA TYR A 276 -2.73 -13.94 23.91
C TYR A 276 -1.67 -14.82 24.59
N ASN A 277 -0.75 -15.43 23.82
CA ASN A 277 0.29 -16.31 24.35
C ASN A 277 1.57 -15.57 24.78
N SER A 278 1.65 -14.26 24.53
CA SER A 278 2.77 -13.41 24.98
C SER A 278 2.37 -11.93 25.04
N SER A 279 3.15 -11.13 25.77
CA SER A 279 2.97 -9.67 25.80
C SER A 279 3.16 -9.04 24.42
N LEU A 280 4.01 -9.61 23.57
CA LEU A 280 4.20 -9.11 22.20
C LEU A 280 2.99 -9.42 21.31
N GLU A 281 2.40 -10.60 21.46
CA GLU A 281 1.16 -11.00 20.77
C GLU A 281 -0.02 -10.08 21.15
N LEU A 282 -0.11 -9.66 22.43
CA LEU A 282 -1.10 -8.67 22.89
C LEU A 282 -1.07 -7.38 22.05
N LEU A 283 0.11 -6.96 21.58
CA LEU A 283 0.22 -5.78 20.72
C LEU A 283 -0.33 -6.03 19.31
N TYR A 284 0.28 -6.95 18.54
CA TYR A 284 -0.01 -7.05 17.11
C TYR A 284 -1.24 -7.89 16.78
N GLU A 285 -1.64 -8.85 17.62
CA GLU A 285 -2.89 -9.59 17.46
C GLU A 285 -4.08 -8.89 18.11
N GLY A 286 -3.83 -7.99 19.08
CA GLY A 286 -4.84 -7.20 19.79
C GLY A 286 -5.44 -6.05 18.97
N TRP A 287 -4.90 -5.77 17.78
CA TRP A 287 -5.50 -4.86 16.81
C TRP A 287 -6.75 -5.47 16.13
N PRO A 288 -7.76 -4.65 15.78
CA PRO A 288 -7.75 -3.17 15.74
C PRO A 288 -7.94 -2.47 17.09
N THR A 289 -7.37 -1.28 17.26
CA THR A 289 -7.72 -0.38 18.39
C THR A 289 -9.17 0.10 18.25
N PRO A 290 -9.89 0.43 19.35
CA PRO A 290 -11.30 0.81 19.27
C PRO A 290 -11.59 2.04 18.39
N LEU A 291 -12.71 1.99 17.67
CA LEU A 291 -13.34 3.14 17.02
C LEU A 291 -14.68 3.40 17.72
N VAL A 292 -14.81 4.53 18.41
CA VAL A 292 -15.93 4.81 19.32
C VAL A 292 -16.71 6.03 18.85
N LYS A 293 -18.03 5.94 18.75
CA LYS A 293 -18.87 7.11 18.42
C LYS A 293 -18.91 8.07 19.61
N LEU A 294 -18.61 9.35 19.37
CA LEU A 294 -18.69 10.42 20.35
C LEU A 294 -20.08 11.07 20.26
N ASN A 295 -20.95 10.76 21.21
CA ASN A 295 -22.34 11.21 21.17
C ASN A 295 -22.48 12.72 21.40
N SER A 296 -21.60 13.31 22.22
CA SER A 296 -21.58 14.74 22.53
C SER A 296 -21.19 15.63 21.34
N LEU A 297 -20.57 15.05 20.31
CA LEU A 297 -20.19 15.74 19.08
C LEU A 297 -21.06 15.34 17.88
N SER A 298 -21.85 14.27 18.02
CA SER A 298 -22.73 13.74 16.96
C SER A 298 -24.11 14.40 17.00
N THR A 299 -24.74 14.51 15.83
CA THR A 299 -26.12 14.97 15.64
C THR A 299 -26.86 13.98 14.73
N ASN A 300 -28.08 14.31 14.30
CA ASN A 300 -28.80 13.48 13.32
C ASN A 300 -28.10 13.47 11.95
N GLY A 301 -27.49 14.58 11.53
CA GLY A 301 -26.76 14.70 10.26
C GLY A 301 -25.28 14.33 10.37
N ARG A 302 -24.69 14.44 11.56
CA ARG A 302 -23.24 14.28 11.78
C ARG A 302 -22.92 13.11 12.71
N SER A 303 -22.07 12.19 12.25
CA SER A 303 -21.54 11.11 13.07
C SER A 303 -20.04 11.29 13.32
N VAL A 304 -19.64 11.44 14.58
CA VAL A 304 -18.25 11.66 14.98
C VAL A 304 -17.71 10.43 15.68
N TRP A 305 -16.55 9.94 15.24
CA TRP A 305 -15.92 8.73 15.74
C TRP A 305 -14.50 9.00 16.20
N ALA A 306 -14.11 8.49 17.36
CA ALA A 306 -12.77 8.56 17.90
C ALA A 306 -12.03 7.23 17.71
N LYS A 307 -10.88 7.27 17.03
CA LYS A 307 -9.95 6.14 16.92
C LYS A 307 -8.98 6.20 18.11
N LEU A 308 -9.16 5.28 19.07
CA LEU A 308 -8.51 5.33 20.39
C LEU A 308 -7.17 4.57 20.40
N GLU A 309 -6.09 5.23 19.98
CA GLU A 309 -4.75 4.62 19.95
C GLU A 309 -4.12 4.45 21.35
N CYS A 310 -4.77 4.96 22.40
CA CYS A 310 -4.37 4.70 23.79
C CYS A 310 -4.54 3.23 24.23
N TYR A 311 -5.26 2.43 23.45
CA TYR A 311 -5.46 1.00 23.70
C TYR A 311 -4.27 0.12 23.28
N ASN A 312 -3.23 0.69 22.67
CA ASN A 312 -1.99 -0.06 22.52
C ASN A 312 -1.35 -0.30 23.92
N PRO A 313 -0.85 -1.51 24.20
CA PRO A 313 -0.59 -1.99 25.56
C PRO A 313 0.62 -1.39 26.30
N PHE A 314 1.62 -0.87 25.60
CA PHE A 314 2.91 -0.53 26.20
C PHE A 314 3.05 0.96 26.52
N SER A 315 2.96 1.83 25.52
CA SER A 315 3.01 3.28 25.72
C SER A 315 1.65 3.94 25.93
N ASN A 316 0.58 3.14 25.85
CA ASN A 316 -0.79 3.63 25.73
C ASN A 316 -0.88 4.73 24.66
N SER A 317 -0.28 4.45 23.49
CA SER A 317 -0.27 5.38 22.38
C SER A 317 -0.07 4.71 21.03
N VAL A 318 -0.33 5.50 19.98
CA VAL A 318 -0.05 5.17 18.57
C VAL A 318 1.40 4.75 18.30
N LYS A 319 2.36 5.08 19.20
CA LYS A 319 3.78 4.80 19.01
C LYS A 319 4.16 3.33 19.20
N ASP A 320 3.33 2.52 19.84
CA ASP A 320 3.58 1.07 19.93
C ASP A 320 3.63 0.43 18.55
N ARG A 321 2.80 0.91 17.63
CA ARG A 321 2.77 0.43 16.24
C ARG A 321 4.12 0.62 15.57
N ILE A 322 4.68 1.83 15.65
CA ILE A 322 5.94 2.16 14.97
C ILE A 322 7.11 1.45 15.65
N ALA A 323 7.13 1.37 16.98
CA ALA A 323 8.17 0.68 17.72
C ALA A 323 8.22 -0.80 17.34
N TRP A 324 7.07 -1.47 17.33
CA TRP A 324 6.95 -2.86 16.88
C TRP A 324 7.46 -3.05 15.46
N TYR A 325 7.01 -2.21 14.52
CA TYR A 325 7.35 -2.40 13.13
C TYR A 325 8.82 -2.11 12.83
N MET A 326 9.41 -1.09 13.47
CA MET A 326 10.84 -0.78 13.35
C MET A 326 11.70 -1.91 13.93
N VAL A 327 11.35 -2.42 15.12
CA VAL A 327 12.05 -3.55 15.75
C VAL A 327 11.91 -4.81 14.92
N LYS A 328 10.69 -5.14 14.45
CA LYS A 328 10.43 -6.30 13.60
C LYS A 328 11.27 -6.26 12.33
N GLU A 329 11.30 -5.14 11.60
CA GLU A 329 12.13 -5.01 10.40
C GLU A 329 13.62 -5.11 10.72
N ALA A 330 14.08 -4.53 11.85
CA ALA A 330 15.49 -4.63 12.26
C ALA A 330 15.88 -6.07 12.61
N VAL A 331 15.01 -6.83 13.27
CA VAL A 331 15.23 -8.26 13.55
C VAL A 331 15.28 -9.07 12.26
N GLU A 332 14.35 -8.83 11.33
CA GLU A 332 14.31 -9.52 10.03
C GLU A 332 15.55 -9.26 9.17
N LYS A 333 16.19 -8.09 9.32
CA LYS A 333 17.42 -7.71 8.61
C LYS A 333 18.71 -8.11 9.35
N GLY A 334 18.65 -8.53 10.61
CA GLY A 334 19.83 -8.77 11.45
C GLY A 334 20.47 -7.48 12.01
N ASP A 335 19.78 -6.35 11.88
CA ASP A 335 20.22 -5.02 12.33
C ASP A 335 19.90 -4.77 13.81
N PHE A 336 18.99 -5.54 14.41
CA PHE A 336 18.67 -5.42 15.83
C PHE A 336 19.85 -5.86 16.71
N LYS A 337 20.23 -5.02 17.67
CA LYS A 337 21.38 -5.22 18.57
C LYS A 337 20.92 -5.29 20.02
N HIS A 338 21.82 -5.76 20.90
CA HIS A 338 21.56 -5.80 22.34
C HIS A 338 21.36 -4.42 22.95
N PHE A 339 21.98 -3.38 22.40
CA PHE A 339 21.77 -1.98 22.80
C PHE A 339 20.94 -1.25 21.74
N LEU A 340 19.93 -0.50 22.17
CA LEU A 340 19.02 0.26 21.30
C LEU A 340 18.93 1.71 21.75
N TYR A 341 19.39 2.62 20.89
CA TYR A 341 19.48 4.06 21.16
C TYR A 341 18.44 4.79 20.32
N GLU A 342 17.71 5.74 20.91
CA GLU A 342 16.68 6.50 20.18
C GLU A 342 16.46 7.90 20.77
N ALA A 343 16.28 8.90 19.89
CA ALA A 343 15.78 10.23 20.26
C ALA A 343 14.25 10.23 20.37
N THR A 344 13.70 10.68 21.50
CA THR A 344 12.24 10.63 21.72
C THR A 344 11.71 11.74 22.60
N SER A 345 10.42 12.04 22.42
CA SER A 345 9.67 12.99 23.25
C SER A 345 8.89 12.35 24.39
N THR A 346 8.72 11.01 24.41
CA THR A 346 8.30 10.12 25.53
C THR A 346 7.73 8.82 24.97
N ASN A 347 6.61 8.89 24.23
CA ASN A 347 5.80 7.72 23.84
C ASN A 347 6.57 6.66 23.04
N THR A 348 7.38 7.07 22.07
CA THR A 348 8.23 6.14 21.31
C THR A 348 9.29 5.48 22.20
N GLY A 349 9.78 6.20 23.21
CA GLY A 349 10.76 5.68 24.17
C GLY A 349 10.15 4.58 25.04
N ILE A 350 8.96 4.82 25.59
CA ILE A 350 8.21 3.82 26.37
C ILE A 350 7.95 2.57 25.53
N ALA A 351 7.49 2.75 24.29
CA ALA A 351 7.19 1.65 23.37
C ALA A 351 8.44 0.83 23.02
N LEU A 352 9.55 1.48 22.68
CA LEU A 352 10.81 0.81 22.36
C LEU A 352 11.43 0.12 23.57
N ALA A 353 11.46 0.76 24.74
CA ALA A 353 11.94 0.15 25.98
C ALA A 353 11.15 -1.12 26.33
N SER A 354 9.82 -1.06 26.22
CA SER A 354 8.95 -2.21 26.50
C SER A 354 9.23 -3.39 25.56
N ILE A 355 9.34 -3.12 24.25
CA ILE A 355 9.60 -4.18 23.26
C ILE A 355 11.04 -4.70 23.36
N ALA A 356 12.02 -3.82 23.59
CA ALA A 356 13.41 -4.21 23.80
C ALA A 356 13.56 -5.12 25.03
N ASN A 357 12.89 -4.81 26.15
CA ASN A 357 12.87 -5.66 27.34
C ASN A 357 12.33 -7.07 27.03
N ILE A 358 11.24 -7.17 26.26
CA ILE A 358 10.68 -8.46 25.83
C ILE A 358 11.70 -9.27 25.00
N LEU A 359 12.54 -8.58 24.23
CA LEU A 359 13.58 -9.19 23.40
C LEU A 359 14.95 -9.32 24.09
N GLY A 360 15.05 -8.96 25.38
CA GLY A 360 16.31 -9.02 26.13
C GLY A 360 17.37 -7.97 25.70
N ALA A 361 16.94 -6.86 25.12
CA ALA A 361 17.79 -5.73 24.75
C ALA A 361 17.67 -4.56 25.76
N LYS A 362 18.73 -3.77 25.88
CA LYS A 362 18.82 -2.58 26.74
C LYS A 362 18.59 -1.32 25.90
N THR A 363 17.87 -0.35 26.47
CA THR A 363 17.59 0.92 25.80
C THR A 363 18.27 2.11 26.46
N ARG A 364 18.83 3.00 25.64
CA ARG A 364 19.22 4.35 26.04
C ARG A 364 18.39 5.36 25.24
N LEU A 365 17.77 6.30 25.93
CA LEU A 365 16.82 7.24 25.34
C LEU A 365 17.31 8.66 25.54
N TYR A 366 17.37 9.40 24.42
CA TYR A 366 17.80 10.78 24.40
C TYR A 366 16.58 11.68 24.36
N VAL A 367 16.40 12.48 25.41
CA VAL A 367 15.18 13.25 25.67
C VAL A 367 15.54 14.75 25.70
N PRO A 368 14.89 15.62 24.92
CA PRO A 368 15.08 17.06 25.03
C PRO A 368 14.79 17.59 26.44
N MET A 369 15.54 18.60 26.90
CA MET A 369 15.28 19.25 28.19
C MET A 369 13.88 19.88 28.29
N THR A 370 13.25 20.20 27.15
CA THR A 370 11.89 20.75 27.06
C THR A 370 10.78 19.74 27.39
N VAL A 371 11.06 18.44 27.37
CA VAL A 371 10.09 17.38 27.70
C VAL A 371 9.89 17.29 29.22
N GLN A 372 8.66 16.97 29.65
CA GLN A 372 8.31 16.87 31.07
C GLN A 372 9.22 15.90 31.85
N LYS A 373 9.55 16.24 33.10
CA LYS A 373 10.38 15.39 33.97
C LYS A 373 9.70 14.08 34.35
N VAL A 374 8.36 14.05 34.42
CA VAL A 374 7.60 12.82 34.71
C VAL A 374 7.90 11.69 33.70
N SER A 375 8.29 12.03 32.46
CA SER A 375 8.68 11.04 31.46
C SER A 375 9.88 10.19 31.89
N ASP A 376 10.85 10.78 32.61
CA ASP A 376 12.05 10.07 33.09
C ASP A 376 11.67 8.95 34.06
N ILE A 377 10.60 9.14 34.83
CA ILE A 377 10.13 8.15 35.80
C ILE A 377 9.65 6.90 35.06
N TYR A 378 8.77 7.06 34.07
CA TYR A 378 8.27 5.94 33.28
C TYR A 378 9.39 5.19 32.55
N LEU A 379 10.34 5.94 31.96
CA LEU A 379 11.46 5.35 31.22
C LEU A 379 12.41 4.58 32.16
N LYS A 380 12.73 5.12 33.33
CA LYS A 380 13.58 4.45 34.33
C LYS A 380 12.90 3.23 34.95
N VAL A 381 11.59 3.27 35.18
CA VAL A 381 10.81 2.09 35.63
C VAL A 381 10.91 0.96 34.61
N LEU A 382 10.94 1.28 33.31
CA LEU A 382 11.17 0.32 32.23
C LEU A 382 12.65 -0.08 32.07
N GLY A 383 13.53 0.36 32.96
CA GLY A 383 14.97 0.02 32.93
C GLY A 383 15.75 0.73 31.82
N ALA A 384 15.19 1.77 31.18
CA ALA A 384 15.90 2.55 30.19
C ALA A 384 16.90 3.53 30.84
N GLU A 385 18.08 3.65 30.24
CA GLU A 385 18.98 4.76 30.52
C GLU A 385 18.42 6.04 29.87
N VAL A 386 18.32 7.13 30.62
CA VAL A 386 17.75 8.39 30.12
C VAL A 386 18.83 9.46 30.11
N VAL A 387 19.11 10.00 28.93
CA VAL A 387 20.06 11.09 28.72
C VAL A 387 19.29 12.33 28.27
N ARG A 388 19.34 13.41 29.07
CA ARG A 388 18.72 14.69 28.70
C ARG A 388 19.68 15.55 27.91
N LEU A 389 19.23 16.05 26.75
CA LEU A 389 20.03 16.89 25.86
C LEU A 389 19.50 18.34 25.84
N PRO A 390 20.39 19.35 25.81
CA PRO A 390 20.04 20.77 25.77
C PRO A 390 19.57 21.20 24.37
N VAL A 391 18.58 20.49 23.82
CA VAL A 391 17.96 20.74 22.51
C VAL A 391 16.48 21.10 22.68
N GLY A 392 15.94 21.87 21.74
CA GLY A 392 14.54 22.31 21.76
C GLY A 392 13.59 21.25 21.23
N LEU A 393 13.99 20.57 20.15
CA LEU A 393 13.21 19.54 19.47
C LEU A 393 13.91 18.19 19.50
N THR A 394 13.14 17.10 19.49
CA THR A 394 13.67 15.73 19.43
C THR A 394 14.52 15.47 18.19
N VAL A 395 14.18 16.09 17.05
CA VAL A 395 14.92 15.91 15.79
C VAL A 395 16.34 16.47 15.84
N GLU A 396 16.61 17.45 16.70
CA GLU A 396 17.93 18.06 16.87
C GLU A 396 18.93 17.09 17.56
N ALA A 397 18.43 16.06 18.24
CA ALA A 397 19.26 15.06 18.91
C ALA A 397 19.81 13.98 17.95
N LEU A 398 19.25 13.83 16.74
CA LEU A 398 19.48 12.65 15.90
C LEU A 398 20.96 12.40 15.57
N SER A 399 21.69 13.44 15.16
CA SER A 399 23.10 13.32 14.80
C SER A 399 23.97 12.84 15.97
N GLN A 400 23.65 13.26 17.19
CA GLN A 400 24.36 12.80 18.39
C GLN A 400 24.03 11.33 18.69
N VAL A 401 22.75 10.94 18.60
CA VAL A 401 22.33 9.55 18.81
C VAL A 401 22.99 8.61 17.80
N ASP A 402 23.03 9.00 16.52
CA ASP A 402 23.69 8.23 15.46
C ASP A 402 25.17 8.00 15.76
N MET A 403 25.88 9.05 16.15
CA MET A 403 27.30 8.98 16.50
C MET A 403 27.55 8.06 17.69
N GLU A 404 26.79 8.22 18.78
CA GLU A 404 26.94 7.40 19.99
C GLU A 404 26.55 5.94 19.76
N ALA A 405 25.48 5.69 19.00
CA ALA A 405 25.04 4.34 18.66
C ALA A 405 26.11 3.61 17.84
N LYS A 406 26.66 4.27 16.82
CA LYS A 406 27.74 3.71 16.00
C LYS A 406 28.99 3.40 16.83
N ALA A 407 29.38 4.31 17.72
CA ALA A 407 30.56 4.13 18.57
C ALA A 407 30.43 2.93 19.52
N GLN A 408 29.21 2.59 19.95
CA GLN A 408 28.95 1.54 20.94
C GLN A 408 28.38 0.25 20.32
N GLY A 409 28.25 0.18 19.00
CA GLY A 409 27.63 -0.96 18.32
C GLY A 409 26.15 -1.15 18.66
N ALA A 410 25.46 -0.07 19.05
CA ALA A 410 24.03 -0.07 19.31
C ALA A 410 23.22 0.12 18.02
N ALA A 411 22.00 -0.39 18.01
CA ALA A 411 21.03 -0.07 16.97
C ALA A 411 20.45 1.33 17.22
N HIS A 412 20.26 2.11 16.16
CA HIS A 412 19.42 3.30 16.16
C HIS A 412 18.36 3.14 15.08
N LEU A 413 17.09 3.08 15.49
CA LEU A 413 15.99 2.77 14.56
C LEU A 413 15.48 4.02 13.85
N ASN A 414 15.65 5.20 14.43
CA ASN A 414 15.36 6.51 13.88
C ASN A 414 13.91 6.65 13.38
N GLN A 415 12.99 6.95 14.29
CA GLN A 415 11.55 7.05 13.99
C GLN A 415 11.18 8.12 12.93
N PHE A 416 12.06 9.08 12.67
CA PHE A 416 11.82 10.18 11.72
C PHE A 416 12.16 9.77 10.29
N GLU A 417 13.16 8.90 10.12
CA GLU A 417 13.63 8.44 8.81
C GLU A 417 13.23 7.00 8.47
N ASN A 418 12.79 6.19 9.42
CA ASN A 418 12.49 4.79 9.19
C ASN A 418 11.09 4.55 8.61
N ASP A 419 11.04 4.09 7.36
CA ASP A 419 9.78 3.86 6.64
C ASP A 419 8.86 2.83 7.31
N ALA A 420 9.35 2.00 8.23
CA ALA A 420 8.50 1.12 9.03
C ALA A 420 7.42 1.89 9.80
N ASN A 421 7.69 3.14 10.20
CA ASN A 421 6.71 4.05 10.78
C ASN A 421 5.53 4.32 9.82
N PHE A 422 5.80 4.74 8.59
CA PHE A 422 4.75 4.94 7.59
C PHE A 422 4.04 3.63 7.22
N LYS A 423 4.80 2.56 6.97
CA LYS A 423 4.27 1.26 6.53
C LYS A 423 3.28 0.66 7.51
N VAL A 424 3.55 0.71 8.83
CA VAL A 424 2.64 0.13 9.82
C VAL A 424 1.30 0.84 9.83
N HIS A 425 1.28 2.17 9.68
CA HIS A 425 0.04 2.91 9.65
C HIS A 425 -0.75 2.67 8.36
N LEU A 426 -0.07 2.43 7.24
CA LEU A 426 -0.75 2.09 5.98
C LEU A 426 -1.35 0.67 6.03
N LYS A 427 -0.59 -0.29 6.56
CA LYS A 427 -1.01 -1.69 6.73
C LYS A 427 -2.12 -1.88 7.76
N HIS A 428 -2.06 -1.10 8.83
CA HIS A 428 -2.92 -1.26 10.01
C HIS A 428 -3.80 -0.04 10.20
N THR A 429 -3.33 1.05 10.82
CA THR A 429 -4.17 2.18 11.27
C THR A 429 -5.18 2.66 10.21
N ALA A 430 -4.75 2.93 8.98
CA ALA A 430 -5.63 3.40 7.91
C ALA A 430 -6.66 2.33 7.48
N ARG A 431 -6.20 1.08 7.30
CA ARG A 431 -7.07 -0.05 6.95
C ARG A 431 -8.08 -0.35 8.07
N GLU A 432 -7.66 -0.29 9.33
CA GLU A 432 -8.52 -0.52 10.48
C GLU A 432 -9.66 0.50 10.52
N ILE A 433 -9.37 1.80 10.31
CA ILE A 433 -10.42 2.83 10.26
C ILE A 433 -11.45 2.51 9.17
N ASP A 434 -10.98 2.14 7.97
CA ASP A 434 -11.86 1.81 6.84
C ASP A 434 -12.71 0.56 7.10
N GLN A 435 -12.10 -0.50 7.63
CA GLN A 435 -12.79 -1.75 7.98
C GLN A 435 -13.81 -1.53 9.10
N GLN A 436 -13.45 -0.77 10.14
CA GLN A 436 -14.34 -0.46 11.26
C GLN A 436 -15.54 0.36 10.82
N LEU A 437 -15.35 1.40 9.98
CA LEU A 437 -16.47 2.17 9.42
C LEU A 437 -17.34 1.32 8.49
N THR A 438 -16.72 0.53 7.61
CA THR A 438 -17.47 -0.34 6.69
C THR A 438 -18.31 -1.38 7.45
N SER A 439 -17.81 -1.89 8.58
CA SER A 439 -18.54 -2.86 9.42
C SER A 439 -19.85 -2.31 10.00
N VAL A 440 -19.97 -0.99 10.11
CA VAL A 440 -21.19 -0.28 10.54
C VAL A 440 -21.88 0.45 9.39
N GLY A 441 -21.54 0.12 8.13
CA GLY A 441 -22.17 0.68 6.93
C GLY A 441 -21.81 2.13 6.62
N LEU A 442 -20.72 2.66 7.19
CA LEU A 442 -20.31 4.05 7.03
C LEU A 442 -19.09 4.21 6.10
N LYS A 443 -19.00 5.38 5.48
CA LYS A 443 -17.82 5.88 4.75
C LYS A 443 -17.45 7.25 5.31
N PRO A 444 -16.16 7.55 5.54
CA PRO A 444 -15.78 8.83 6.13
C PRO A 444 -15.87 9.96 5.11
N THR A 445 -16.36 11.12 5.55
CA THR A 445 -16.26 12.38 4.80
C THR A 445 -15.07 13.21 5.27
N HIS A 446 -14.63 13.05 6.52
CA HIS A 446 -13.50 13.77 7.09
C HIS A 446 -12.68 12.87 8.02
N ILE A 447 -11.36 12.99 7.95
CA ILE A 447 -10.44 12.37 8.92
C ILE A 447 -9.49 13.45 9.44
N ILE A 448 -9.42 13.60 10.76
CA ILE A 448 -8.71 14.67 11.44
C ILE A 448 -7.69 14.04 12.40
N GLY A 449 -6.44 14.51 12.35
CA GLY A 449 -5.39 13.99 13.22
C GLY A 449 -4.18 14.91 13.36
N GLY A 450 -3.49 14.78 14.49
CA GLY A 450 -2.32 15.58 14.84
C GLY A 450 -1.07 15.17 14.06
N ILE A 451 -0.25 16.14 13.65
CA ILE A 451 0.95 15.89 12.85
C ILE A 451 2.19 15.89 13.74
N GLY A 452 2.87 14.74 13.88
CA GLY A 452 4.16 14.62 14.58
C GLY A 452 5.30 14.25 13.64
N THR A 453 5.59 12.96 13.51
CA THR A 453 6.53 12.44 12.50
C THR A 453 5.92 12.43 11.08
N SER A 454 4.66 12.83 10.92
CA SER A 454 3.78 12.64 9.75
C SER A 454 3.33 11.20 9.44
N GLY A 455 4.02 10.16 9.93
CA GLY A 455 3.80 8.77 9.50
C GLY A 455 2.34 8.29 9.46
N HIS A 456 1.58 8.46 10.55
CA HIS A 456 0.19 8.00 10.59
C HIS A 456 -0.75 8.81 9.69
N MET A 457 -0.71 10.14 9.75
CA MET A 457 -1.57 10.98 8.91
C MET A 457 -1.20 10.86 7.43
N SER A 458 0.07 10.65 7.11
CA SER A 458 0.50 10.39 5.74
C SER A 458 -0.08 9.09 5.19
N ALA A 459 -0.02 8.02 5.98
CA ALA A 459 -0.59 6.73 5.60
C ALA A 459 -2.11 6.79 5.45
N ILE A 460 -2.79 7.48 6.37
CA ILE A 460 -4.24 7.72 6.31
C ILE A 460 -4.58 8.52 5.05
N SER A 461 -3.87 9.61 4.77
CA SER A 461 -4.08 10.41 3.56
C SER A 461 -3.97 9.55 2.30
N ILE A 462 -2.86 8.82 2.13
CA ILE A 462 -2.62 7.98 0.96
C ILE A 462 -3.69 6.90 0.81
N TYR A 463 -4.06 6.21 1.89
CA TYR A 463 -5.09 5.18 1.87
C TYR A 463 -6.44 5.74 1.41
N PHE A 464 -6.91 6.78 2.10
CA PHE A 464 -8.27 7.29 1.90
C PHE A 464 -8.40 8.08 0.61
N LYS A 465 -7.38 8.84 0.19
CA LYS A 465 -7.36 9.48 -1.13
C LYS A 465 -7.28 8.48 -2.27
N ALA A 466 -6.56 7.37 -2.11
CA ALA A 466 -6.54 6.31 -3.12
C ALA A 466 -7.92 5.65 -3.29
N LYS A 467 -8.60 5.34 -2.17
CA LYS A 467 -9.88 4.63 -2.20
C LYS A 467 -11.09 5.51 -2.51
N TYR A 468 -11.16 6.71 -1.92
CA TYR A 468 -12.33 7.57 -1.97
C TYR A 468 -12.14 8.88 -2.75
N GLY A 469 -10.91 9.19 -3.18
CA GLY A 469 -10.61 10.42 -3.91
C GLY A 469 -10.94 11.67 -3.09
N ASP A 470 -11.64 12.63 -3.70
CA ASP A 470 -12.02 13.89 -3.06
C ASP A 470 -13.30 13.80 -2.23
N ASN A 471 -13.95 12.63 -2.15
CA ASN A 471 -15.11 12.41 -1.26
C ASN A 471 -14.75 12.39 0.23
N VAL A 472 -13.45 12.38 0.56
CA VAL A 472 -12.94 12.42 1.92
C VAL A 472 -11.93 13.54 2.07
N LYS A 473 -12.11 14.39 3.09
CA LYS A 473 -11.15 15.42 3.48
C LYS A 473 -10.20 14.91 4.56
N ILE A 474 -8.92 15.20 4.39
CA ILE A 474 -7.86 14.86 5.32
C ILE A 474 -7.34 16.14 5.95
N ILE A 475 -7.56 16.29 7.26
CA ILE A 475 -7.27 17.52 8.00
C ILE A 475 -6.12 17.26 8.97
N GLY A 476 -5.04 18.00 8.78
CA GLY A 476 -3.88 17.99 9.65
C GLY A 476 -4.07 18.97 10.81
N VAL A 477 -3.54 18.62 11.99
CA VAL A 477 -3.54 19.51 13.16
C VAL A 477 -2.12 19.73 13.64
N GLN A 478 -1.75 20.99 13.84
CA GLN A 478 -0.44 21.37 14.36
C GLN A 478 -0.55 22.45 15.45
N PRO A 479 0.48 22.62 16.30
CA PRO A 479 0.51 23.74 17.23
C PRO A 479 0.50 25.08 16.50
N ALA A 480 -0.19 26.08 17.02
CA ALA A 480 -0.08 27.46 16.54
C ALA A 480 1.37 27.99 16.70
N PRO A 481 1.75 29.09 16.03
CA PRO A 481 3.10 29.64 16.17
C PRO A 481 3.45 29.90 17.64
N ASN A 482 4.65 29.50 18.05
CA ASN A 482 5.16 29.60 19.43
C ASN A 482 4.43 28.76 20.49
N GLU A 483 3.49 27.89 20.10
CA GLU A 483 2.81 26.97 21.00
C GLU A 483 3.47 25.58 20.97
N VAL A 484 3.40 24.87 22.10
CA VAL A 484 3.90 23.50 22.22
C VAL A 484 2.76 22.58 22.63
N ILE A 485 2.40 21.64 21.76
CA ILE A 485 1.44 20.58 22.10
C ILE A 485 2.20 19.25 22.07
N PRO A 486 2.31 18.53 23.21
CA PRO A 486 3.06 17.29 23.26
C PRO A 486 2.65 16.28 22.19
N GLY A 487 3.63 15.74 21.47
CA GLY A 487 3.46 14.69 20.47
C GLY A 487 3.19 15.17 19.03
N ILE A 488 2.93 16.46 18.82
CA ILE A 488 2.75 17.07 17.48
C ILE A 488 3.71 18.25 17.28
N ARG A 489 3.98 18.59 16.02
CA ARG A 489 4.88 19.68 15.61
C ARG A 489 4.39 20.31 14.31
N ARG A 490 4.90 21.50 14.01
CA ARG A 490 4.53 22.25 12.81
C ARG A 490 5.18 21.67 11.55
N VAL A 491 4.46 21.66 10.43
CA VAL A 491 4.89 21.01 9.17
C VAL A 491 6.19 21.58 8.62
N GLU A 492 6.42 22.88 8.78
CA GLU A 492 7.64 23.59 8.36
C GLU A 492 8.91 23.09 9.06
N THR A 493 8.80 22.35 10.16
CA THR A 493 9.95 21.75 10.86
C THR A 493 10.54 20.53 10.14
N GLY A 494 10.04 20.19 8.95
CA GLY A 494 10.55 19.14 8.06
C GLY A 494 10.16 17.73 8.48
N MET A 495 9.36 17.03 7.65
CA MET A 495 8.87 15.67 7.94
C MET A 495 8.96 14.77 6.71
N LYS A 496 9.54 13.58 6.84
CA LYS A 496 9.82 12.70 5.71
C LYS A 496 8.61 12.41 4.79
N TRP A 497 7.48 12.00 5.37
CA TRP A 497 6.35 11.48 4.60
C TRP A 497 5.28 12.53 4.27
N ILE A 498 5.38 13.76 4.79
CA ILE A 498 4.35 14.79 4.56
C ILE A 498 4.24 15.14 3.08
N HIS A 499 5.36 15.13 2.36
CA HIS A 499 5.45 15.47 0.93
C HIS A 499 4.82 14.42 0.00
N TRP A 500 4.38 13.27 0.52
CA TRP A 500 3.71 12.22 -0.28
C TRP A 500 2.19 12.31 -0.23
N THR A 501 1.66 13.31 0.49
CA THR A 501 0.28 13.32 0.96
C THR A 501 -0.48 14.51 0.43
N LYS A 502 -1.81 14.39 0.44
CA LYS A 502 -2.73 15.50 0.15
C LYS A 502 -3.52 15.77 1.42
N PHE A 503 -3.12 16.80 2.17
CA PHE A 503 -3.98 17.41 3.18
C PHE A 503 -4.88 18.43 2.51
N ASP A 504 -6.16 18.39 2.82
CA ASP A 504 -7.12 19.38 2.31
C ASP A 504 -7.07 20.65 3.17
N GLU A 505 -6.67 20.54 4.44
CA GLU A 505 -6.50 21.65 5.37
C GLU A 505 -5.48 21.30 6.47
N ILE A 506 -4.79 22.32 7.00
CA ILE A 506 -3.96 22.22 8.22
C ILE A 506 -4.45 23.29 9.20
N VAL A 507 -4.85 22.87 10.40
CA VAL A 507 -5.42 23.76 11.43
C VAL A 507 -4.39 24.02 12.52
N ASP A 508 -4.15 25.30 12.80
CA ASP A 508 -3.35 25.77 13.94
C ASP A 508 -4.20 25.80 15.21
N VAL A 509 -3.64 25.20 16.28
CA VAL A 509 -4.31 25.08 17.59
C VAL A 509 -3.37 25.48 18.72
N LYS A 510 -3.85 26.30 19.65
CA LYS A 510 -3.12 26.68 20.87
C LYS A 510 -3.18 25.57 21.91
N GLN A 511 -2.20 25.49 22.81
CA GLN A 511 -2.21 24.49 23.88
C GLN A 511 -3.43 24.65 24.80
N SER A 512 -3.86 25.90 25.07
CA SER A 512 -5.04 26.20 25.88
C SER A 512 -6.35 25.72 25.24
N GLU A 513 -6.51 25.91 23.92
CA GLU A 513 -7.65 25.42 23.14
C GLU A 513 -7.72 23.88 23.18
N ALA A 514 -6.56 23.23 23.06
CA ALA A 514 -6.47 21.79 23.18
C ALA A 514 -6.88 21.29 24.58
N ALA A 515 -6.38 21.93 25.65
CA ALA A 515 -6.72 21.58 27.03
C ALA A 515 -8.21 21.79 27.35
N GLU A 516 -8.82 22.87 26.83
CA GLU A 516 -10.25 23.12 26.97
C GLU A 516 -11.07 22.00 26.29
N ALA A 517 -10.67 21.60 25.09
CA ALA A 517 -11.31 20.51 24.36
C ALA A 517 -11.16 19.15 25.07
N VAL A 518 -10.00 18.86 25.70
CA VAL A 518 -9.84 17.69 26.57
C VAL A 518 -10.87 17.72 27.70
N THR A 519 -10.99 18.84 28.40
CA THR A 519 -11.93 19.00 29.53
C THR A 519 -13.38 18.77 29.08
N LYS A 520 -13.77 19.30 27.92
CA LYS A 520 -15.11 19.08 27.34
C LYS A 520 -15.38 17.60 27.07
N ILE A 521 -14.44 16.88 26.46
CA ILE A 521 -14.62 15.44 26.16
C ILE A 521 -14.61 14.61 27.43
N ALA A 522 -13.72 14.90 28.38
CA ALA A 522 -13.70 14.20 29.66
C ALA A 522 -15.05 14.32 30.40
N ARG A 523 -15.63 15.53 30.43
CA ARG A 523 -16.91 15.79 31.11
C ARG A 523 -18.13 15.26 30.36
N LYS A 524 -18.12 15.23 29.03
CA LYS A 524 -19.29 14.82 28.21
C LYS A 524 -19.29 13.37 27.75
N GLU A 525 -18.11 12.75 27.64
CA GLU A 525 -17.95 11.36 27.14
C GLU A 525 -17.33 10.44 28.20
N GLY A 526 -16.80 10.98 29.31
CA GLY A 526 -16.05 10.19 30.29
C GLY A 526 -14.67 9.71 29.79
N LEU A 527 -14.21 10.22 28.65
CA LEU A 527 -12.92 9.85 28.05
C LEU A 527 -11.85 10.90 28.36
N LEU A 528 -10.85 10.52 29.17
CA LEU A 528 -9.70 11.38 29.42
C LEU A 528 -8.66 11.23 28.30
N ILE A 529 -8.78 12.07 27.27
CA ILE A 529 -7.94 12.05 26.06
C ILE A 529 -6.66 12.89 26.23
N GLY A 530 -5.61 12.57 25.46
CA GLY A 530 -4.35 13.34 25.48
C GLY A 530 -4.46 14.74 24.87
N LEU A 531 -3.47 15.61 25.12
CA LEU A 531 -3.48 17.00 24.62
C LEU A 531 -3.50 17.09 23.09
N SER A 532 -2.77 16.23 22.38
CA SER A 532 -2.84 16.17 20.91
C SER A 532 -4.22 15.75 20.41
N SER A 533 -4.94 14.92 21.17
CA SER A 533 -6.34 14.56 20.89
C SER A 533 -7.29 15.73 21.13
N GLY A 534 -7.07 16.51 22.20
CA GLY A 534 -7.79 17.76 22.44
C GLY A 534 -7.61 18.76 21.28
N ALA A 535 -6.40 18.88 20.74
CA ALA A 535 -6.15 19.69 19.56
C ALA A 535 -6.95 19.22 18.33
N VAL A 536 -7.05 17.90 18.13
CA VAL A 536 -7.87 17.29 17.07
C VAL A 536 -9.36 17.60 17.27
N VAL A 537 -9.86 17.55 18.50
CA VAL A 537 -11.26 17.91 18.81
C VAL A 537 -11.52 19.40 18.57
N HIS A 538 -10.58 20.27 18.93
CA HIS A 538 -10.70 21.69 18.66
C HIS A 538 -10.68 22.00 17.16
N ALA A 539 -9.78 21.35 16.40
CA ALA A 539 -9.77 21.47 14.94
C ALA A 539 -11.09 20.97 14.32
N PHE A 540 -11.63 19.84 14.81
CA PHE A 540 -12.97 19.38 14.43
C PHE A 540 -14.04 20.45 14.66
N GLN A 541 -14.05 21.13 15.82
CA GLN A 541 -15.02 22.18 16.11
C GLN A 541 -14.93 23.37 15.15
N LYS A 542 -13.74 23.66 14.58
CA LYS A 542 -13.53 24.71 13.58
C LYS A 542 -14.03 24.32 12.19
N VAL A 543 -13.92 23.05 11.80
CA VAL A 543 -14.13 22.58 10.41
C VAL A 543 -15.41 21.77 10.20
N ALA A 544 -16.08 21.35 11.28
CA ALA A 544 -17.27 20.51 11.18
C ALA A 544 -18.48 21.27 10.62
N GLY A 545 -19.18 20.66 9.67
CA GLY A 545 -20.50 21.10 9.23
C GLY A 545 -21.62 20.40 9.99
N GLU A 546 -22.86 20.60 9.53
CA GLU A 546 -24.06 19.95 10.09
C GLU A 546 -24.17 18.46 9.73
N GLU A 547 -23.53 18.05 8.63
CA GLU A 547 -23.59 16.69 8.11
C GLU A 547 -22.21 16.06 7.90
N GLY A 548 -22.16 14.74 7.97
CA GLY A 548 -21.00 13.95 7.55
C GLY A 548 -20.51 12.93 8.58
N VAL A 549 -19.53 12.13 8.16
CA VAL A 549 -18.90 11.10 8.99
C VAL A 549 -17.46 11.51 9.27
N TYR A 550 -17.19 11.88 10.51
CA TYR A 550 -15.91 12.40 10.97
C TYR A 550 -15.16 11.33 11.77
N VAL A 551 -13.88 11.11 11.46
CA VAL A 551 -12.97 10.30 12.27
C VAL A 551 -11.91 11.19 12.89
N LEU A 552 -11.83 11.17 14.21
CA LEU A 552 -10.82 11.86 15.01
C LEU A 552 -9.80 10.83 15.50
N VAL A 553 -8.53 11.00 15.15
CA VAL A 553 -7.45 10.10 15.60
C VAL A 553 -6.92 10.59 16.93
N PHE A 554 -7.13 9.81 18.01
CA PHE A 554 -6.69 10.15 19.36
C PHE A 554 -5.41 9.37 19.69
N PRO A 555 -4.23 10.00 19.65
CA PRO A 555 -2.96 9.28 19.67
C PRO A 555 -2.64 8.61 21.00
N ASP A 556 -3.12 9.15 22.12
CA ASP A 556 -2.86 8.66 23.48
C ASP A 556 -3.85 9.17 24.54
N SER A 557 -3.59 8.80 25.80
CA SER A 557 -4.44 9.10 26.95
C SER A 557 -4.00 10.34 27.73
N GLY A 558 -4.98 11.04 28.32
CA GLY A 558 -4.81 12.21 29.15
C GLY A 558 -4.10 11.94 30.48
N TYR A 559 -4.09 10.70 30.99
CA TYR A 559 -3.43 10.37 32.27
C TYR A 559 -1.93 10.73 32.33
N LYS A 560 -1.29 10.93 31.18
CA LYS A 560 0.12 11.33 31.07
C LYS A 560 0.36 12.84 31.19
N TYR A 561 -0.71 13.64 31.27
CA TYR A 561 -0.65 15.09 31.14
C TYR A 561 -1.20 15.84 32.37
N ALA A 562 -1.12 15.23 33.55
CA ALA A 562 -1.65 15.80 34.80
C ALA A 562 -1.09 17.21 35.10
N GLU A 563 0.23 17.41 34.96
CA GLU A 563 0.87 18.72 35.17
C GLU A 563 0.34 19.80 34.20
N GLN A 564 0.02 19.43 32.96
CA GLN A 564 -0.53 20.38 31.99
C GLN A 564 -1.99 20.71 32.29
N PHE A 565 -2.76 19.72 32.75
CA PHE A 565 -4.15 19.94 33.17
C PHE A 565 -4.22 20.81 34.42
N GLU A 566 -3.36 20.58 35.41
CA GLU A 566 -3.24 21.43 36.60
C GLU A 566 -3.00 22.89 36.21
N ARG A 567 -1.98 23.15 35.38
CA ARG A 567 -1.69 24.52 34.89
C ARG A 567 -2.88 25.14 34.16
N HIS A 568 -3.60 24.36 33.36
CA HIS A 568 -4.78 24.84 32.66
C HIS A 568 -5.90 25.23 33.64
N ILE A 569 -6.21 24.36 34.61
CA ILE A 569 -7.26 24.58 35.62
C ILE A 569 -6.97 25.83 36.44
N VAL A 570 -5.75 25.96 36.98
CA VAL A 570 -5.32 27.14 37.76
C VAL A 570 -5.46 28.42 36.95
N ASN A 571 -5.06 28.41 35.67
CA ASN A 571 -5.19 29.57 34.78
C ASN A 571 -6.65 29.93 34.48
N THR A 572 -7.54 28.94 34.33
CA THR A 572 -8.97 29.19 34.12
C THR A 572 -9.65 29.74 35.37
N GLU A 573 -9.38 29.18 36.55
CA GLU A 573 -9.93 29.67 37.82
C GLU A 573 -9.48 31.10 38.12
N THR A 574 -8.21 31.42 37.84
CA THR A 574 -7.68 32.79 37.99
C THR A 574 -8.43 33.78 37.09
N ARG A 575 -8.76 33.40 35.85
CA ARG A 575 -9.52 34.25 34.91
C ARG A 575 -11.00 34.42 35.29
N GLU A 576 -11.61 33.43 35.94
CA GLU A 576 -13.00 33.53 36.40
C GLU A 576 -13.10 34.36 37.70
N SER A 577 -12.00 34.52 38.43
CA SER A 577 -11.91 35.32 39.66
C SER A 577 -11.55 36.80 39.45
N THR A 578 -11.25 37.21 38.22
CA THR A 578 -10.91 38.58 37.79
C THR A 578 -11.93 39.11 36.81
#